data_AF-A0A842PEY9-F1
#
_entry.id   AF-A0A842PEY9-F1
#
_cell.length_a   1.000
_cell.length_b   1.000
_cell.length_c   1.000
_cell.angle_alpha   90.00
_cell.angle_beta   90.00
_cell.angle_gamma   90.00
#
_symmetry.space_group_name_H-M   'P 1'
#
loop_
_entity.id
_entity.type
_entity.pdbx_description
1 polymer ?
#
loop_
_entity_poly.entity_id
_entity_poly.type
_entity_poly.pdbx_seq_one_letter_code
_entity_poly.pdbx_strand_id
1 'polypeptide(L)'
;MAKRTKKAGLEARFGARYGVSVRRRASSALRKVKREYSCPVCQYQKVRRESAGIWACRKCGHTFAGGVWQPFTRASDANNRIVRRSVEGATATDMALIAQNAAIEYERTLNEEDEDAPLAEITTEGDGDDGSEEE
;
A
#
# COMPACT_ATOMS: atom_id res chain seq x y z
N MET A 1 36.75 -2.76 -26.78
CA MET A 1 37.48 -2.65 -25.49
C MET A 1 37.53 -4.01 -24.80
N ALA A 2 38.70 -4.48 -24.39
CA ALA A 2 38.87 -5.79 -23.74
C ALA A 2 38.39 -5.80 -22.28
N LYS A 3 37.84 -6.93 -21.81
CA LYS A 3 37.41 -7.12 -20.42
C LYS A 3 38.62 -7.21 -19.49
N ARG A 4 38.83 -6.18 -18.67
CA ARG A 4 40.02 -6.04 -17.80
C ARG A 4 40.07 -7.02 -16.62
N THR A 5 38.94 -7.51 -16.11
CA THR A 5 38.92 -8.43 -14.95
C THR A 5 37.94 -9.57 -15.15
N LYS A 6 38.29 -10.79 -14.69
CA LYS A 6 37.41 -11.96 -14.78
C LYS A 6 36.24 -11.88 -13.78
N LYS A 7 36.55 -11.67 -12.50
CA LYS A 7 35.57 -11.70 -11.38
C LYS A 7 35.46 -10.38 -10.60
N ALA A 8 36.55 -9.63 -10.44
CA ALA A 8 36.63 -8.51 -9.49
C ALA A 8 35.79 -7.28 -9.91
N GLY A 9 35.78 -6.88 -11.18
CA GLY A 9 35.03 -5.70 -11.63
C GLY A 9 35.34 -4.44 -10.81
N LEU A 10 34.31 -3.82 -10.23
CA LEU A 10 34.41 -2.62 -9.38
C LEU A 10 35.21 -2.85 -8.08
N GLU A 11 35.37 -4.11 -7.64
CA GLU A 11 36.13 -4.50 -6.45
C GLU A 11 37.63 -4.36 -6.64
N ALA A 12 38.09 -4.35 -7.90
CA ALA A 12 39.51 -4.28 -8.23
C ALA A 12 40.20 -3.03 -7.65
N ARG A 13 39.45 -1.94 -7.44
CA ARG A 13 39.95 -0.71 -6.81
C ARG A 13 40.53 -0.94 -5.41
N PHE A 14 40.03 -1.96 -4.70
CA PHE A 14 40.42 -2.24 -3.33
C PHE A 14 41.70 -3.09 -3.26
N GLY A 15 42.11 -3.70 -4.37
CA GLY A 15 43.26 -4.61 -4.43
C GLY A 15 43.05 -5.86 -3.56
N ALA A 16 44.14 -6.38 -2.99
CA ALA A 16 44.11 -7.56 -2.11
C ALA A 16 43.49 -7.29 -0.73
N ARG A 17 43.32 -6.01 -0.33
CA ARG A 17 42.92 -5.57 1.01
C ARG A 17 41.46 -5.91 1.36
N TYR A 18 41.15 -5.96 2.65
CA TYR A 18 39.80 -6.07 3.25
C TYR A 18 39.06 -7.41 3.14
N GLY A 19 39.61 -8.40 2.41
CA GLY A 19 38.96 -9.70 2.23
C GLY A 19 37.79 -9.72 1.23
N VAL A 20 37.38 -10.92 0.80
CA VAL A 20 36.44 -11.09 -0.32
C VAL A 20 35.01 -10.66 0.02
N SER A 21 34.52 -11.00 1.21
CA SER A 21 33.14 -10.72 1.64
C SER A 21 32.83 -9.22 1.71
N VAL A 22 33.74 -8.45 2.32
CA VAL A 22 33.62 -6.99 2.45
C VAL A 22 33.64 -6.32 1.08
N ARG A 23 34.59 -6.70 0.21
CA ARG A 23 34.68 -6.15 -1.15
C ARG A 23 33.41 -6.43 -1.96
N ARG A 24 32.84 -7.63 -1.88
CA ARG A 24 31.58 -7.99 -2.56
C ARG A 24 30.40 -7.13 -2.11
N ARG A 25 30.27 -6.89 -0.80
CA ARG A 25 29.21 -6.01 -0.25
C ARG A 25 29.41 -4.55 -0.68
N ALA A 26 30.64 -4.04 -0.63
CA ALA A 26 30.94 -2.69 -1.10
C ALA A 26 30.64 -2.53 -2.60
N SER A 27 31.02 -3.51 -3.41
CA SER A 27 30.76 -3.57 -4.85
C SER A 27 29.28 -3.53 -5.18
N SER A 28 28.45 -4.30 -4.48
CA SER A 28 27.01 -4.30 -4.72
C SER A 28 26.38 -2.94 -4.41
N ALA A 29 26.81 -2.27 -3.34
CA ALA A 29 26.39 -0.91 -3.01
C ALA A 29 26.86 0.13 -4.06
N LEU A 30 28.12 0.03 -4.50
CA LEU A 30 28.71 0.93 -5.50
C LEU A 30 28.08 0.77 -6.89
N ARG A 31 27.66 -0.45 -7.26
CA ARG A 31 26.91 -0.71 -8.50
C ARG A 31 25.58 0.04 -8.50
N LYS A 32 24.87 0.06 -7.37
CA LYS A 32 23.61 0.82 -7.23
C LYS A 32 23.85 2.31 -7.42
N VAL A 33 24.85 2.88 -6.73
CA VAL A 33 25.17 4.31 -6.85
C VAL A 33 25.56 4.71 -8.28
N LYS A 34 26.31 3.86 -8.99
CA LYS A 34 26.78 4.16 -10.35
C LYS A 34 25.70 3.97 -11.42
N ARG A 35 24.59 3.29 -11.10
CA ARG A 35 23.48 3.08 -12.03
C ARG A 35 22.75 4.39 -12.31
N GLU A 36 22.30 4.57 -13.54
CA GLU A 36 21.38 5.67 -13.90
C GLU A 36 19.94 5.25 -13.58
N TYR A 37 19.18 6.15 -12.95
CA TYR A 37 17.79 5.90 -12.55
C TYR A 37 16.81 6.76 -13.35
N SER A 38 15.55 6.32 -13.39
CA SER A 38 14.46 7.07 -14.02
C SER A 38 14.07 8.28 -13.15
N CYS A 39 13.84 9.41 -13.80
CA CYS A 39 13.40 10.64 -13.16
C CYS A 39 11.88 10.60 -12.91
N PRO A 40 11.38 10.98 -11.71
CA PRO A 40 9.94 11.03 -11.46
C PRO A 40 9.20 12.10 -12.27
N VAL A 41 9.91 13.16 -12.71
CA VAL A 41 9.32 14.30 -13.42
C VAL A 41 9.34 14.13 -14.92
N CYS A 42 10.50 13.83 -15.52
CA CYS A 42 10.64 13.71 -16.98
C CYS A 42 10.75 12.27 -17.50
N GLN A 43 10.77 11.27 -16.60
CA GLN A 43 10.78 9.83 -16.90
C GLN A 43 11.98 9.33 -17.74
N TYR A 44 12.98 10.18 -18.01
CA TYR A 44 14.24 9.77 -18.61
C TYR A 44 15.18 9.15 -17.57
N GLN A 45 15.93 8.12 -17.99
CA GLN A 45 16.94 7.45 -17.17
C GLN A 45 18.25 8.25 -17.11
N LYS A 46 18.20 9.45 -16.54
CA LYS A 46 19.34 10.39 -16.43
C LYS A 46 19.58 10.89 -15.01
N VAL A 47 19.00 10.24 -14.01
CA VAL A 47 19.22 10.56 -12.60
C VAL A 47 20.55 9.97 -12.14
N ARG A 48 21.38 10.80 -11.51
CA ARG A 48 22.64 10.41 -10.86
C ARG A 48 22.71 10.99 -9.45
N ARG A 49 23.56 10.38 -8.61
CA ARG A 49 23.80 10.84 -7.25
C ARG A 49 24.70 12.07 -7.26
N GLU A 50 24.32 13.11 -6.53
CA GLU A 50 25.18 14.29 -6.29
C GLU A 50 25.93 14.15 -4.96
N SER A 51 25.20 13.88 -3.87
CA SER A 51 25.76 13.70 -2.54
C SER A 51 25.05 12.57 -1.79
N ALA A 52 25.37 12.33 -0.51
CA ALA A 52 24.66 11.32 0.27
C ALA A 52 23.18 11.68 0.45
N GLY A 53 22.30 10.87 -0.13
CA GLY A 53 20.85 11.07 -0.04
C GLY A 53 20.28 12.09 -1.03
N ILE A 54 21.10 12.81 -1.80
CA ILE A 54 20.64 13.78 -2.81
C ILE A 54 20.91 13.26 -4.22
N TRP A 55 19.86 13.28 -5.04
CA TRP A 55 19.86 12.80 -6.42
C TRP A 55 19.37 13.88 -7.36
N ALA A 56 19.97 13.96 -8.55
CA ALA A 56 19.63 14.97 -9.54
C ALA A 56 19.48 14.39 -10.94
N CYS A 57 18.47 14.86 -11.67
CA CYS A 57 18.30 14.55 -13.08
C CYS A 57 19.13 15.50 -13.94
N ARG A 58 20.03 14.96 -14.75
CA ARG A 58 20.83 15.77 -15.69
C ARG A 58 20.05 16.36 -16.87
N LYS A 59 18.82 15.87 -17.13
CA LYS A 59 18.00 16.33 -18.27
C LYS A 59 17.14 17.52 -17.89
N CYS A 60 16.37 17.43 -16.81
CA CYS A 60 15.44 18.48 -16.38
C CYS A 60 15.91 19.28 -15.16
N GLY A 61 17.07 18.95 -14.57
CA GLY A 61 17.60 19.65 -13.39
C GLY A 61 16.89 19.35 -12.07
N HIS A 62 15.87 18.49 -12.06
CA HIS A 62 15.14 18.16 -10.84
C HIS A 62 16.04 17.44 -9.82
N THR A 63 16.20 18.05 -8.65
CA THR A 63 16.91 17.51 -7.48
C THR A 63 15.90 17.00 -6.46
N PHE A 64 16.17 15.84 -5.86
CA PHE A 64 15.27 15.25 -4.86
C PHE A 64 16.04 14.42 -3.83
N ALA A 65 15.43 14.28 -2.66
CA ALA A 65 15.93 13.45 -1.57
C ALA A 65 15.57 11.98 -1.79
N GLY A 66 16.49 11.09 -1.44
CA GLY A 66 16.33 9.65 -1.57
C GLY A 66 17.29 8.88 -0.66
N GLY A 67 17.44 7.59 -0.92
CA GLY A 67 18.39 6.76 -0.16
C GLY A 67 19.86 7.07 -0.49
N VAL A 68 20.76 6.63 0.40
CA VAL A 68 22.22 6.83 0.23
C VAL A 68 22.78 6.05 -0.96
N TRP A 69 22.30 4.81 -1.17
CA TRP A 69 22.81 3.91 -2.22
C TRP A 69 21.91 3.85 -3.46
N GLN A 70 20.63 4.17 -3.31
CA GLN A 70 19.61 4.13 -4.36
C GLN A 70 18.57 5.24 -4.09
N PRO A 71 18.06 5.95 -5.12
CA PRO A 71 17.12 7.05 -4.92
C PRO A 71 15.82 6.57 -4.27
N PHE A 72 15.24 5.48 -4.79
CA PHE A 72 14.02 4.88 -4.25
C PHE A 72 14.38 3.71 -3.34
N THR A 73 14.12 3.84 -2.04
CA THR A 73 14.34 2.77 -1.05
C THR A 73 13.09 1.92 -0.88
N ARG A 74 13.22 0.72 -0.29
CA ARG A 74 12.06 -0.13 0.04
C ARG A 74 11.08 0.58 0.98
N ALA A 75 11.60 1.32 1.96
CA ALA A 75 10.78 2.11 2.87
C ALA A 75 10.08 3.27 2.14
N SER A 76 10.79 4.00 1.27
CA SER A 76 10.20 5.05 0.46
C SER A 76 9.08 4.53 -0.43
N ASP A 77 9.27 3.36 -1.06
CA ASP A 77 8.25 2.73 -1.90
C ASP A 77 7.02 2.31 -1.07
N ALA A 78 7.22 1.74 0.11
CA ALA A 78 6.12 1.40 1.03
C ALA A 78 5.35 2.65 1.50
N ASN A 79 6.06 3.72 1.89
CA ASN A 79 5.44 4.97 2.33
C ASN A 79 4.64 5.63 1.20
N ASN A 80 5.17 5.62 -0.02
CA ASN A 80 4.45 6.17 -1.18
C ASN A 80 3.15 5.42 -1.47
N ARG A 81 3.04 4.12 -1.15
CA ARG A 81 1.78 3.37 -1.29
C ARG A 81 0.72 3.83 -0.30
N ILE A 82 1.11 4.12 0.94
CA ILE A 82 0.20 4.65 1.97
C ILE A 82 -0.32 6.02 1.55
N VAL A 83 0.58 6.91 1.11
CA VAL A 83 0.20 8.24 0.64
C VAL A 83 -0.73 8.16 -0.57
N ARG A 84 -0.44 7.29 -1.55
CA ARG A 84 -1.34 7.07 -2.70
C ARG A 84 -2.73 6.61 -2.25
N ARG A 85 -2.81 5.62 -1.37
CA ARG A 85 -4.10 5.17 -0.80
C ARG A 85 -4.84 6.30 -0.10
N SER A 86 -4.14 7.18 0.63
CA SER A 86 -4.80 8.30 1.31
C SER A 86 -5.27 9.41 0.36
N VAL A 87 -4.57 9.64 -0.76
CA VAL A 87 -4.87 10.71 -1.72
C VAL A 87 -5.90 10.28 -2.76
N GLU A 88 -5.81 9.04 -3.24
CA GLU A 88 -6.75 8.45 -4.21
C GLU A 88 -8.05 7.98 -3.53
N GLY A 89 -8.11 8.04 -2.19
CA GLY A 89 -9.17 7.44 -1.39
C GLY A 89 -9.00 5.92 -1.33
N ALA A 90 -9.45 5.33 -0.22
CA ALA A 90 -9.82 3.92 -0.18
C ALA A 90 -10.58 3.60 -1.48
N THR A 91 -10.15 2.57 -2.20
CA THR A 91 -10.47 2.37 -3.62
C THR A 91 -11.99 2.40 -3.86
N ALA A 92 -12.46 2.61 -5.10
CA ALA A 92 -13.91 2.54 -5.41
C ALA A 92 -14.61 1.26 -4.87
N THR A 93 -13.84 0.20 -4.63
CA THR A 93 -14.25 -1.03 -3.93
C THR A 93 -14.57 -0.84 -2.45
N ASP A 94 -13.84 0.03 -1.75
CA ASP A 94 -13.95 0.25 -0.29
C ASP A 94 -15.16 1.12 0.03
N MET A 95 -15.47 2.11 -0.81
CA MET A 95 -16.73 2.87 -0.70
C MET A 95 -17.97 1.98 -0.94
N ALA A 96 -17.89 1.07 -1.91
CA ALA A 96 -18.98 0.12 -2.18
C ALA A 96 -19.14 -0.89 -1.04
N LEU A 97 -18.05 -1.38 -0.46
CA LEU A 97 -18.07 -2.30 0.69
C LEU A 97 -18.60 -1.62 1.96
N ILE A 98 -18.18 -0.37 2.22
CA ILE A 98 -18.67 0.42 3.37
C ILE A 98 -20.17 0.68 3.22
N ALA A 99 -20.63 1.07 2.01
CA ALA A 99 -22.05 1.26 1.75
C ALA A 99 -22.86 -0.05 1.88
N GLN A 100 -22.32 -1.18 1.41
CA GLN A 100 -22.95 -2.50 1.57
C GLN A 100 -23.06 -2.91 3.04
N ASN A 101 -22.01 -2.75 3.83
CA ASN A 101 -22.03 -3.10 5.25
C ASN A 101 -22.97 -2.19 6.04
N ALA A 102 -22.97 -0.88 5.76
CA ALA A 102 -23.90 0.06 6.40
C ALA A 102 -25.37 -0.27 6.06
N ALA A 103 -25.67 -0.73 4.84
CA ALA A 103 -26.99 -1.20 4.47
C ALA A 103 -27.38 -2.49 5.22
N ILE A 104 -26.45 -3.45 5.35
CA ILE A 104 -26.68 -4.70 6.09
C ILE A 104 -26.92 -4.42 7.59
N GLU A 105 -26.15 -3.50 8.18
CA GLU A 105 -26.31 -3.12 9.58
C GLU A 105 -27.66 -2.43 9.84
N TYR A 106 -28.13 -1.57 8.93
CA TYR A 106 -29.44 -0.92 9.03
C TYR A 106 -30.61 -1.93 8.98
N GLU A 107 -30.56 -2.88 8.05
CA GLU A 107 -31.57 -3.94 7.97
C GLU A 107 -31.56 -4.83 9.22
N ARG A 108 -30.38 -5.08 9.80
CA ARG A 108 -30.26 -5.82 11.05
C ARG A 108 -30.89 -5.06 12.22
N THR A 109 -30.69 -3.74 12.32
CA THR A 109 -31.31 -2.94 13.37
C THR A 109 -32.83 -2.92 13.26
N LEU A 110 -33.39 -2.84 12.05
CA LEU A 110 -34.85 -2.92 11.85
C LEU A 110 -35.42 -4.27 12.29
N ASN A 111 -34.76 -5.38 11.92
CA ASN A 111 -35.20 -6.70 12.36
C ASN A 111 -35.10 -6.87 13.88
N GLU A 112 -34.07 -6.30 14.52
CA GLU A 112 -33.95 -6.30 15.99
C GLU A 112 -35.08 -5.48 16.64
N GLU A 113 -35.48 -4.34 16.06
CA GLU A 113 -36.62 -3.53 16.52
C GLU A 113 -37.98 -4.24 16.33
N ASP A 114 -38.16 -5.00 15.25
CA ASP A 114 -39.36 -5.81 14.99
C ASP A 114 -39.47 -7.03 15.92
N GLU A 115 -38.35 -7.66 16.29
CA GLU A 115 -38.30 -8.80 17.22
C GLU A 115 -38.53 -8.37 18.69
N ASP A 116 -38.08 -7.17 19.07
CA ASP A 116 -38.29 -6.59 20.41
C ASP A 116 -39.65 -5.85 20.54
N ALA A 117 -40.44 -5.76 19.46
CA ALA A 117 -41.77 -5.19 19.51
C ALA A 117 -42.66 -6.05 20.43
N PRO A 118 -43.24 -5.48 21.51
CA PRO A 118 -44.09 -6.26 22.41
C PRO A 118 -45.27 -6.81 21.62
N LEU A 119 -45.39 -8.15 21.57
CA LEU A 119 -46.56 -8.85 21.03
C LEU A 119 -47.80 -8.18 21.60
N ALA A 120 -48.56 -7.48 20.76
CA ALA A 120 -49.81 -6.86 21.17
C ALA A 120 -50.66 -7.94 21.84
N GLU A 121 -50.97 -7.77 23.13
CA GLU A 121 -51.80 -8.71 23.88
C GLU A 121 -53.11 -8.87 23.13
N ILE A 122 -53.31 -10.03 22.50
CA ILE A 122 -54.58 -10.43 21.91
C ILE A 122 -55.49 -10.75 23.10
N THR A 123 -56.16 -9.74 23.65
CA THR A 123 -57.26 -9.95 24.57
C THR A 123 -58.45 -10.46 23.78
N THR A 124 -58.56 -11.78 23.60
CA THR A 124 -59.84 -12.37 23.21
C THR A 124 -60.75 -12.33 24.43
N GLU A 125 -61.59 -11.30 24.50
CA GLU A 125 -62.75 -11.28 25.39
C GLU A 125 -63.59 -12.53 25.07
N GLY A 126 -63.68 -13.45 26.03
CA GLY A 126 -64.54 -14.60 25.94
C GLY A 126 -65.97 -14.21 26.27
N ASP A 127 -66.75 -13.87 25.24
CA ASP A 127 -68.19 -14.11 25.24
C ASP A 127 -68.37 -15.61 24.92
N GLY A 128 -69.05 -16.42 25.72
CA GLY A 128 -70.33 -16.15 26.31
C GLY A 128 -71.34 -17.10 25.64
N ASP A 129 -71.46 -18.27 26.27
CA ASP A 129 -72.50 -19.29 26.12
C ASP A 129 -73.90 -18.79 25.74
N ASP A 130 -74.46 -19.32 24.64
CA ASP A 130 -75.88 -19.65 24.39
C ASP A 130 -75.93 -20.29 22.97
N GLY A 131 -76.34 -21.52 22.69
CA GLY A 131 -77.44 -22.30 23.27
C GLY A 131 -78.64 -22.26 22.30
N SER A 132 -79.16 -23.45 21.94
CA SER A 132 -80.41 -23.76 21.19
C SER A 132 -80.40 -23.65 19.64
N GLU A 133 -80.42 -24.79 18.91
CA GLU A 133 -81.60 -25.57 18.39
C GLU A 133 -82.14 -24.98 17.07
N GLU A 134 -81.88 -25.60 15.91
CA GLU A 134 -82.68 -26.67 15.22
C GLU A 134 -84.09 -26.25 14.75
N GLU A 135 -84.30 -26.47 13.43
CA GLU A 135 -85.49 -26.32 12.55
C GLU A 135 -85.87 -24.95 11.97
#